data_AF-A0A0D0RRC3-F1
#
_entry.id   AF-A0A0D0RRC3-F1
#
_cell.length_a   1.000
_cell.length_b   1.000
_cell.length_c   1.000
_cell.angle_alpha   90.00
_cell.angle_beta   90.00
_cell.angle_gamma   90.00
#
_symmetry.space_group_name_H-M   'P 1'
#
loop_
_entity.id
_entity.type
_entity.pdbx_description
1 polymer ?
#
loop_
_entity_poly.entity_id
_entity_poly.type
_entity_poly.pdbx_seq_one_letter_code
_entity_poly.pdbx_strand_id
1 'polypeptide(L)'
;METVECTVENLSVALFTVNRHAKTAINPSYLYLLKKKTIEKMLEEGTAKKVGLHFSRNPKYSQQKSDVLVAIGQYYFHIPPTKEDFKHLPHLGTLDDSYRNPVAKMPLSQAKRLLQAYTGITPEDVQPKPKRYDWSRPHRFGKTFR
;
A
#
# COMPACT_ATOMS: atom_id res chain seq x y z
N MET A 1 11.66 19.98 18.14
CA MET A 1 10.72 19.34 17.18
C MET A 1 9.81 18.46 17.98
N GLU A 2 8.51 18.75 17.98
CA GLU A 2 7.51 17.96 18.73
C GLU A 2 7.51 16.50 18.27
N THR A 3 7.60 15.58 19.22
CA THR A 3 7.47 14.15 18.99
C THR A 3 5.98 13.82 18.86
N VAL A 4 5.55 13.48 17.65
CA VAL A 4 4.17 13.01 17.43
C VAL A 4 4.06 11.59 17.93
N GLU A 5 3.10 11.35 18.82
CA GLU A 5 2.81 10.02 19.33
C GLU A 5 2.19 9.13 18.26
N CYS A 6 2.52 7.83 18.30
CA CYS A 6 2.03 6.80 17.37
C CYS A 6 0.59 6.36 17.70
N THR A 7 -0.36 7.30 17.73
CA THR A 7 -1.79 6.98 17.87
C THR A 7 -2.41 6.62 16.52
N VAL A 8 -3.56 5.92 16.54
CA VAL A 8 -4.27 5.52 15.32
C VAL A 8 -4.69 6.74 14.49
N GLU A 9 -5.09 7.83 15.14
CA GLU A 9 -5.45 9.08 14.47
C GLU A 9 -4.23 9.67 13.74
N ASN A 10 -3.09 9.79 14.42
CA ASN A 10 -1.88 10.34 13.82
C ASN A 10 -1.35 9.47 12.69
N LEU A 11 -1.40 8.14 12.84
CA LEU A 11 -1.03 7.19 11.79
C LEU A 11 -1.95 7.32 10.57
N SER A 12 -3.26 7.44 10.77
CA SER A 12 -4.23 7.60 9.68
C SER A 12 -4.00 8.89 8.88
N VAL A 13 -3.71 10.00 9.58
CA VAL A 13 -3.37 11.31 8.98
C VAL A 13 -2.04 11.24 8.23
N ALA A 14 -1.02 10.60 8.84
CA ALA A 14 0.29 10.43 8.22
C ALA A 14 0.19 9.56 6.95
N LEU A 15 -0.56 8.47 7.01
CA LEU A 15 -0.78 7.55 5.89
C LEU A 15 -1.51 8.25 4.73
N PHE A 16 -2.54 9.04 5.03
CA PHE A 16 -3.23 9.85 4.03
C PHE A 16 -2.29 10.87 3.38
N THR A 17 -1.47 11.54 4.19
CA THR A 17 -0.45 12.50 3.73
C THR A 17 0.56 11.83 2.80
N VAL A 18 1.13 10.70 3.19
CA VAL A 18 2.10 9.95 2.39
C VAL A 18 1.48 9.48 1.07
N ASN A 19 0.25 8.96 1.10
CA ASN A 19 -0.47 8.52 -0.09
C ASN A 19 -0.76 9.68 -1.06
N ARG A 20 -1.10 10.87 -0.56
CA ARG A 20 -1.29 12.07 -1.39
C ARG A 20 0.00 12.42 -2.15
N HIS A 21 1.13 12.46 -1.46
CA HIS A 21 2.42 12.79 -2.06
C HIS A 21 2.93 11.67 -3.00
N ALA A 22 2.62 10.40 -2.72
CA ALA A 22 3.00 9.28 -3.58
C ALA A 22 2.36 9.37 -4.99
N LYS A 23 1.18 9.98 -5.11
CA LYS A 23 0.51 10.17 -6.42
C LYS A 23 1.20 11.20 -7.31
N THR A 24 1.94 12.13 -6.72
CA THR A 24 2.56 13.26 -7.43
C THR A 24 4.10 13.22 -7.39
N ALA A 25 4.70 12.31 -6.63
CA ALA A 25 6.14 12.19 -6.50
C ALA A 25 6.77 11.58 -7.75
N ILE A 26 7.93 12.10 -8.14
CA ILE A 26 8.74 11.59 -9.27
C ILE A 26 9.22 10.15 -8.99
N ASN A 27 9.60 9.85 -7.74
CA ASN A 27 9.98 8.51 -7.30
C ASN A 27 9.12 8.07 -6.11
N PRO A 28 7.95 7.45 -6.36
CA PRO A 28 6.98 7.15 -5.31
C PRO A 28 7.19 5.79 -4.63
N SER A 29 8.16 4.98 -5.09
CA SER A 29 8.38 3.59 -4.66
C SER A 29 8.47 3.45 -3.14
N TYR A 30 9.24 4.34 -2.49
CA TYR A 30 9.38 4.35 -1.04
C TYR A 30 8.08 4.67 -0.32
N LEU A 31 7.34 5.67 -0.80
CA LEU A 31 6.09 6.11 -0.18
C LEU A 31 5.01 5.02 -0.30
N TYR A 32 4.97 4.29 -1.41
CA TYR A 32 4.07 3.14 -1.58
C TYR A 32 4.46 1.98 -0.66
N LEU A 33 5.75 1.68 -0.52
CA LEU A 33 6.22 0.65 0.41
C LEU A 33 5.81 1.00 1.85
N LEU A 34 6.09 2.23 2.27
CA LEU A 34 5.76 2.72 3.62
C LEU A 34 4.25 2.65 3.88
N LYS A 35 3.43 3.09 2.91
CA LYS A 35 1.97 2.98 2.99
C LYS A 35 1.53 1.52 3.14
N LYS A 36 1.99 0.65 2.25
CA LYS A 36 1.61 -0.77 2.23
C LYS A 36 1.90 -1.44 3.57
N LYS A 37 3.13 -1.26 4.06
CA LYS A 37 3.61 -1.90 5.29
C LYS A 37 2.94 -1.36 6.55
N THR A 38 2.62 -0.07 6.56
CA THR A 38 1.80 0.51 7.64
C THR A 38 0.43 -0.15 7.68
N ILE A 39 -0.27 -0.27 6.54
CA ILE A 39 -1.61 -0.89 6.50
C ILE A 39 -1.54 -2.37 6.90
N GLU A 40 -0.56 -3.12 6.39
CA GLU A 40 -0.35 -4.53 6.78
C GLU A 40 -0.20 -4.67 8.29
N LYS A 41 0.69 -3.88 8.90
CA LYS A 41 0.93 -3.89 10.35
C LYS A 41 -0.31 -3.50 11.15
N MET A 42 -1.05 -2.47 10.73
CA MET A 42 -2.28 -2.06 11.42
C MET A 42 -3.40 -3.10 11.32
N LEU A 43 -3.47 -3.85 10.21
CA LEU A 43 -4.39 -4.98 10.06
C LEU A 43 -4.01 -6.14 10.98
N GLU A 44 -2.71 -6.44 11.11
CA GLU A 44 -2.18 -7.46 12.01
C GLU A 44 -2.43 -7.10 13.49
N GLU A 45 -2.28 -5.82 13.86
CA GLU A 45 -2.55 -5.31 15.21
C GLU A 45 -4.05 -5.13 15.53
N GLY A 46 -4.93 -5.27 14.53
CA GLY A 46 -6.37 -5.07 14.68
C GLY A 46 -6.80 -3.60 14.84
N THR A 47 -5.90 -2.65 14.60
CA THR A 47 -6.18 -1.20 14.60
C THR A 47 -6.76 -0.70 13.28
N ALA A 48 -6.71 -1.54 12.24
CA ALA A 48 -7.37 -1.35 10.96
C ALA A 48 -8.39 -2.47 10.69
N LYS A 49 -9.43 -2.16 9.92
CA LYS A 49 -10.47 -3.13 9.55
C LYS A 49 -10.73 -3.16 8.06
N LYS A 50 -10.73 -4.35 7.46
CA LYS A 50 -11.25 -4.56 6.11
C LYS A 50 -12.78 -4.45 6.15
N VAL A 51 -13.34 -3.52 5.40
CA VAL A 51 -14.77 -3.20 5.41
C VAL A 51 -15.51 -3.99 4.33
N GLY A 52 -14.95 -4.06 3.13
CA GLY A 52 -15.62 -4.68 1.99
C GLY A 52 -14.81 -4.52 0.70
N LEU A 53 -15.41 -4.95 -0.41
CA LEU A 53 -14.83 -4.86 -1.76
C LEU A 53 -15.59 -3.82 -2.59
N HIS A 54 -14.86 -2.95 -3.27
CA HIS A 54 -15.41 -2.05 -4.30
C HIS A 54 -14.93 -2.46 -5.67
N PHE A 55 -15.72 -2.21 -6.71
CA PHE A 55 -15.22 -2.24 -8.07
C PHE A 55 -14.22 -1.09 -8.29
N SER A 56 -13.07 -1.43 -8.87
CA SER A 56 -12.04 -0.47 -9.23
C SER A 56 -12.53 0.41 -10.37
N ARG A 57 -12.27 1.72 -10.30
CA ARG A 57 -12.69 2.69 -11.33
C ARG A 57 -11.94 2.55 -12.65
N ASN A 58 -10.68 2.12 -12.60
CA ASN A 58 -9.80 2.04 -13.77
C ASN A 58 -9.30 0.59 -13.99
N PRO A 59 -10.20 -0.34 -14.36
CA PRO A 59 -9.81 -1.70 -14.69
C PRO A 59 -8.90 -1.72 -15.92
N LYS A 60 -7.68 -2.26 -15.77
CA LYS A 60 -6.83 -2.56 -16.94
C LYS A 60 -7.37 -3.78 -17.68
N TYR A 61 -7.22 -3.77 -19.00
CA TYR A 61 -7.57 -4.88 -19.92
C TYR A 61 -9.07 -5.19 -20.03
N SER A 62 -9.93 -4.21 -19.78
CA SER A 62 -11.40 -4.37 -19.87
C SER A 62 -11.95 -5.49 -18.98
N GLN A 63 -11.20 -5.88 -17.94
CA GLN A 63 -11.61 -6.88 -16.95
C GLN A 63 -12.03 -6.19 -15.67
N GLN A 64 -13.20 -6.53 -15.14
CA GLN A 64 -13.63 -6.03 -13.85
C GLN A 64 -12.62 -6.43 -12.76
N LYS A 65 -12.21 -5.46 -11.93
CA LYS A 65 -11.32 -5.67 -10.79
C LYS A 65 -11.97 -5.09 -9.56
N SER A 66 -11.70 -5.70 -8.40
CA SER A 66 -12.12 -5.17 -7.11
C SER A 66 -10.92 -4.72 -6.29
N ASP A 67 -11.14 -3.74 -5.43
CA ASP A 67 -10.19 -3.24 -4.44
C ASP A 67 -10.81 -3.41 -3.04
N VAL A 68 -9.99 -3.76 -2.04
CA VAL A 68 -10.45 -3.86 -0.65
C VAL A 68 -10.46 -2.47 -0.03
N LEU A 69 -11.60 -2.11 0.55
CA LEU A 69 -11.76 -0.94 1.39
C LEU A 69 -11.29 -1.26 2.81
N VAL A 70 -10.33 -0.50 3.31
CA VAL A 70 -9.80 -0.60 4.68
C VAL A 70 -10.11 0.69 5.42
N ALA A 71 -10.74 0.58 6.59
CA ALA A 71 -10.97 1.68 7.52
C ALA A 71 -9.86 1.74 8.57
N ILE A 72 -9.30 2.93 8.77
CA ILE A 72 -8.26 3.22 9.76
C ILE A 72 -8.60 4.57 10.40
N GLY A 73 -9.07 4.55 11.65
CA GLY A 73 -9.65 5.74 12.27
C GLY A 73 -10.77 6.32 11.40
N GLN A 74 -10.67 7.62 11.07
CA GLN A 74 -11.63 8.33 10.22
C GLN A 74 -11.26 8.31 8.72
N TYR A 75 -10.29 7.48 8.32
CA TYR A 75 -9.79 7.42 6.96
C TYR A 75 -10.07 6.07 6.32
N TYR A 76 -10.34 6.10 5.02
CA TYR A 76 -10.48 4.92 4.19
C TYR A 76 -9.38 4.83 3.15
N PHE A 77 -8.88 3.61 2.94
CA PHE A 77 -7.82 3.29 2.01
C PHE A 77 -8.19 2.10 1.16
N HIS A 78 -7.75 2.10 -0.10
CA HIS A 78 -7.88 0.95 -0.99
C HIS A 78 -6.56 0.19 -1.07
N ILE A 79 -6.63 -1.14 -0.97
CA ILE A 79 -5.52 -2.07 -1.18
C ILE A 79 -5.92 -3.18 -2.18
N PRO A 80 -4.94 -3.81 -2.85
CA PRO A 80 -5.23 -4.96 -3.71
C PRO A 80 -5.87 -6.10 -2.90
N PRO A 81 -6.92 -6.77 -3.43
CA PRO A 81 -7.59 -7.86 -2.74
C PRO A 81 -6.74 -9.15 -2.73
N THR A 82 -6.93 -9.96 -1.71
CA THR A 82 -6.44 -11.35 -1.67
C THR A 82 -7.58 -12.33 -2.03
N LYS A 83 -7.25 -13.61 -2.22
CA LYS A 83 -8.26 -14.66 -2.46
C LYS A 83 -9.22 -14.84 -1.28
N GLU A 84 -8.75 -14.60 -0.06
CA GLU A 84 -9.55 -14.70 1.16
C GLU A 84 -10.54 -13.54 1.28
N ASP A 85 -10.14 -12.35 0.82
CA ASP A 85 -11.00 -11.17 0.82
C ASP A 85 -12.28 -11.41 0.02
N PHE A 86 -12.19 -12.06 -1.14
CA PHE A 86 -13.37 -12.44 -1.94
C PHE A 86 -14.29 -13.48 -1.29
N LYS A 87 -13.77 -14.27 -0.35
CA LYS A 87 -14.57 -15.29 0.35
C LYS A 87 -15.31 -14.72 1.54
N HIS A 88 -14.71 -13.75 2.23
CA HIS A 88 -15.19 -13.30 3.54
C HIS A 88 -15.74 -11.88 3.56
N LEU A 89 -15.37 -11.03 2.60
CA LEU A 89 -15.82 -9.65 2.57
C LEU A 89 -17.03 -9.47 1.64
N PRO A 90 -18.02 -8.66 2.05
CA PRO A 90 -19.13 -8.31 1.18
C PRO A 90 -18.66 -7.41 0.03
N HIS A 91 -19.31 -7.53 -1.13
CA HIS A 91 -19.12 -6.59 -2.21
C HIS A 91 -20.04 -5.38 -2.00
N LEU A 92 -19.45 -4.20 -1.84
CA LEU A 92 -20.14 -2.94 -1.58
C LEU A 92 -20.61 -2.24 -2.87
N GLY A 93 -20.22 -2.79 -4.03
CA GLY A 93 -20.64 -2.30 -5.34
C GLY A 93 -19.64 -1.31 -5.93
N THR A 94 -20.15 -0.27 -6.57
CA THR A 94 -19.34 0.83 -7.10
C THR A 94 -18.88 1.75 -5.99
N LEU A 95 -17.71 2.37 -6.17
CA LEU A 95 -17.14 3.31 -5.22
C LEU A 95 -18.13 4.45 -4.90
N ASP A 96 -18.47 4.62 -3.61
CA ASP A 96 -19.28 5.74 -3.12
C ASP A 96 -18.50 7.06 -3.21
N ASP A 97 -19.00 8.00 -4.00
CA ASP A 97 -18.43 9.36 -4.16
C ASP A 97 -18.86 10.34 -3.06
N SER A 98 -19.84 9.97 -2.23
CA SER A 98 -20.39 10.85 -1.20
C SER A 98 -19.41 11.04 -0.04
N TYR A 99 -18.64 10.01 0.30
CA TYR A 99 -17.67 10.06 1.37
C TYR A 99 -16.30 10.56 0.90
N ARG A 100 -15.73 11.51 1.65
CA ARG A 100 -14.35 11.97 1.46
C ARG A 100 -13.56 11.88 2.75
N ASN A 101 -12.34 11.37 2.64
CA ASN A 101 -11.39 11.41 3.75
C ASN A 101 -11.20 12.84 4.27
N PRO A 102 -11.16 13.05 5.60
CA PRO A 102 -11.02 14.38 6.17
C PRO A 102 -9.67 15.01 5.82
N VAL A 103 -9.64 16.35 5.79
CA VAL A 103 -8.44 17.10 5.40
C VAL A 103 -7.33 16.89 6.42
N ALA A 104 -6.21 16.31 5.96
CA ALA A 104 -5.02 16.13 6.77
C ALA A 104 -4.14 17.40 6.81
N LYS A 105 -3.73 17.80 8.02
CA LYS A 105 -2.74 18.87 8.26
C LYS A 105 -1.46 18.26 8.86
N MET A 106 -0.71 17.50 8.07
CA MET A 106 0.59 16.98 8.49
C MET A 106 1.64 17.19 7.37
N PRO A 107 2.81 17.78 7.66
CA PRO A 107 3.93 17.84 6.73
C PRO A 107 4.43 16.44 6.33
N LEU A 108 4.87 16.28 5.07
CA LEU A 108 5.37 14.99 4.56
C LEU A 108 6.57 14.46 5.37
N SER A 109 7.48 15.33 5.81
CA SER A 109 8.65 14.93 6.61
C SER A 109 8.23 14.29 7.94
N GLN A 110 7.28 14.91 8.63
CA GLN A 110 6.71 14.41 9.89
C GLN A 110 5.94 13.11 9.67
N ALA A 111 5.10 13.04 8.63
CA ALA A 111 4.36 11.84 8.28
C ALA A 111 5.28 10.65 7.99
N LYS A 112 6.35 10.86 7.20
CA LYS A 112 7.36 9.83 6.94
C LYS A 112 8.00 9.36 8.23
N ARG A 113 8.48 10.28 9.07
CA ARG A 113 9.16 9.94 10.33
C ARG A 113 8.24 9.12 11.25
N LEU A 114 6.97 9.48 11.34
CA LEU A 114 5.99 8.74 12.14
C LEU A 114 5.80 7.31 11.61
N LEU A 115 5.55 7.16 10.32
CA LEU A 115 5.37 5.84 9.71
C LEU A 115 6.66 5.00 9.73
N GLN A 116 7.83 5.64 9.59
CA GLN A 116 9.14 5.00 9.73
C GLN A 116 9.33 4.45 11.15
N ALA A 117 9.06 5.26 12.17
CA ALA A 117 9.14 4.84 13.57
C ALA A 117 8.17 3.70 13.87
N TYR A 118 6.98 3.73 13.28
CA TYR A 118 5.97 2.68 13.46
C TYR A 118 6.30 1.38 12.72
N THR A 119 6.79 1.45 11.47
CA THR A 119 7.03 0.25 10.63
C THR A 119 8.45 -0.29 10.71
N GLY A 120 9.42 0.52 11.14
CA GLY A 120 10.85 0.21 11.09
C GLY A 120 11.50 0.32 9.70
N ILE A 121 10.76 0.79 8.68
CA ILE A 121 11.22 0.81 7.29
C ILE A 121 11.97 2.10 6.98
N THR A 122 13.14 1.98 6.39
CA THR A 122 13.95 3.10 5.96
C THR A 122 14.04 3.20 4.43
N PRO A 123 14.46 4.35 3.86
CA PRO A 123 14.59 4.50 2.41
C PRO A 123 15.52 3.46 1.75
N GLU A 124 16.48 2.93 2.49
CA GLU A 124 17.45 1.93 2.04
C GLU A 124 16.78 0.59 1.68
N ASP A 125 15.64 0.27 2.30
CA ASP A 125 14.87 -0.95 2.04
C ASP A 125 14.26 -1.03 0.63
N VAL A 126 14.22 0.09 -0.09
CA VAL A 126 13.66 0.19 -1.44
C VAL A 126 14.70 -0.09 -2.52
N GLN A 127 16.00 -0.07 -2.17
CA GLN A 127 17.04 -0.28 -3.17
C GLN A 127 16.90 -1.67 -3.78
N PRO A 128 16.80 -1.80 -5.12
CA PRO A 128 16.80 -3.10 -5.74
C PRO A 128 18.12 -3.77 -5.39
N LYS A 129 18.06 -4.89 -4.64
CA LYS A 129 19.23 -5.75 -4.48
C LYS A 129 19.76 -6.02 -5.88
N PRO A 130 21.05 -5.74 -6.18
CA PRO A 130 21.58 -5.97 -7.52
C PRO A 130 21.30 -7.42 -7.88
N LYS A 131 20.51 -7.64 -8.94
CA LYS A 131 20.33 -8.98 -9.49
C LYS A 131 21.71 -9.46 -9.90
N ARG A 132 22.32 -10.36 -9.12
CA ARG A 132 23.50 -11.11 -9.56
C ARG A 132 23.03 -11.92 -10.76
N TYR A 133 23.30 -11.40 -11.97
CA TYR A 133 23.23 -12.22 -13.17
C TYR A 133 24.32 -13.28 -13.02
N ASP A 134 23.91 -14.48 -12.62
CA ASP A 134 24.78 -15.64 -12.64
C ASP A 134 24.98 -16.05 -14.10
N TRP A 135 26.04 -15.54 -14.71
CA TRP A 135 26.46 -15.87 -16.07
C TRP A 135 26.96 -17.32 -16.23
N SER A 136 26.90 -18.14 -15.18
CA SER A 136 27.51 -19.48 -15.10
C SER A 136 26.54 -20.62 -15.45
N ARG A 137 25.65 -20.44 -16.43
CA ARG A 137 24.90 -21.57 -17.03
C ARG A 137 25.29 -21.75 -18.49
N PRO A 138 26.13 -22.74 -18.83
CA PRO A 138 26.37 -23.08 -20.23
C PRO A 138 25.05 -23.54 -20.85
N HIS A 139 24.66 -22.89 -21.94
CA HIS A 139 23.52 -23.29 -22.75
C HIS A 139 23.83 -24.67 -23.33
N ARG A 140 23.17 -25.72 -22.82
CA ARG A 140 23.18 -27.02 -23.49
C ARG A 140 22.40 -26.87 -24.79
N PHE A 141 23.09 -26.53 -25.87
CA PHE A 141 22.59 -26.73 -27.22
C PHE A 141 22.33 -28.22 -27.40
N GLY A 142 21.04 -28.58 -27.47
CA GLY A 142 20.59 -29.93 -27.77
C GLY A 142 21.08 -30.33 -29.16
N LYS A 143 22.04 -31.25 -29.21
CA LYS A 143 22.30 -32.08 -30.38
C LYS A 143 21.30 -33.22 -30.35
N THR A 144 20.46 -33.35 -31.39
CA THR A 144 20.23 -34.58 -32.16
C THR A 144 19.23 -34.25 -33.27
N PHE A 145 19.70 -34.16 -34.52
CA PHE A 145 18.89 -34.50 -35.68
C PHE A 145 18.99 -36.03 -35.86
N ARG A 146 17.87 -36.69 -36.07
CA ARG A 146 17.80 -38.07 -36.54
C ARG A 146 16.85 -38.09 -37.73
#